data_AF-A0A956Q5Z9-F1
#
_entry.id   AF-A0A956Q5Z9-F1
#
_cell.length_a   1.000
_cell.length_b   1.000
_cell.length_c   1.000
_cell.angle_alpha   90.00
_cell.angle_beta   90.00
_cell.angle_gamma   90.00
#
_symmetry.space_group_name_H-M   'P 1'
#
loop_
_entity.id
_entity.type
_entity.pdbx_description
1 polymer ?
#
loop_
_entity_poly.entity_id
_entity_poly.type
_entity_poly.pdbx_seq_one_letter_code
_entity_poly.pdbx_strand_id
1 'polypeptide(L)' 'DGSRKVTSITEIVGMEGEVVLMQEVFKFYQEGVDENGKVIGEFRYTGVRPNCLDRLLKSGANIDESMFEALI' A
#
# COMPACT_ATOMS: atom_id res chain seq x y z
N ASP A 1 -9.18 13.01 -12.64
CA ASP A 1 -9.65 12.34 -13.87
C ASP A 1 -11.05 11.70 -13.73
N GLY A 2 -11.78 11.90 -12.62
CA GLY A 2 -13.13 11.35 -12.44
C GLY A 2 -13.20 9.83 -12.19
N SER A 3 -12.06 9.14 -12.21
CA SER A 3 -11.99 7.69 -11.98
C SER A 3 -11.89 7.36 -10.48
N ARG A 4 -12.31 6.15 -10.10
CA ARG A 4 -12.03 5.60 -8.76
C ARG A 4 -10.55 5.23 -8.68
N LYS A 5 -9.88 5.65 -7.62
CA LYS A 5 -8.48 5.33 -7.35
C LYS A 5 -8.37 4.66 -5.97
N VAL A 6 -7.52 3.64 -5.88
CA VAL A 6 -7.01 3.18 -4.59
C VAL A 6 -5.98 4.21 -4.14
N THR A 7 -6.17 4.78 -2.95
CA THR A 7 -5.28 5.82 -2.40
C THR A 7 -4.31 5.28 -1.36
N SER A 8 -4.66 4.14 -0.76
CA SER A 8 -3.93 3.53 0.34
C SER A 8 -4.17 2.02 0.36
N ILE A 9 -3.14 1.26 0.72
CA ILE A 9 -3.20 -0.16 1.05
C ILE A 9 -2.79 -0.27 2.52
N THR A 10 -3.72 -0.70 3.36
CA THR A 10 -3.57 -0.69 4.81
C THR A 10 -3.84 -2.09 5.37
N GLU A 11 -3.03 -2.50 6.35
CA GLU A 11 -3.24 -3.73 7.11
C GLU A 11 -3.93 -3.41 8.44
N ILE A 12 -4.96 -4.18 8.78
CA ILE A 12 -5.54 -4.19 10.11
C ILE A 12 -4.64 -5.05 11.00
N VAL A 13 -4.06 -4.45 12.03
CA VAL A 13 -3.10 -5.12 12.92
C VAL A 13 -3.71 -5.54 14.25
N GLY A 14 -4.91 -5.06 14.58
CA GLY A 14 -5.60 -5.46 15.80
C GLY A 14 -6.73 -4.52 16.19
N MET A 15 -7.06 -4.58 17.48
CA MET A 15 -8.09 -3.76 18.13
C MET A 15 -7.55 -3.25 19.47
N GLU A 16 -7.78 -1.99 19.79
CA GLU A 16 -7.62 -1.44 21.14
C GLU A 16 -9.00 -1.06 21.69
N GLY A 17 -9.57 -1.93 22.52
CA GLY A 17 -10.99 -1.84 22.88
C GLY A 17 -11.88 -1.95 21.64
N GLU A 18 -12.57 -0.87 21.30
CA GLU A 18 -13.44 -0.78 20.11
C GLU A 18 -12.75 -0.11 18.90
N VAL A 19 -11.49 0.32 19.05
CA VAL A 19 -10.76 1.03 18.00
C VAL A 19 -9.98 0.03 17.14
N VAL A 20 -10.22 0.02 15.83
CA VAL A 20 -9.43 -0.78 14.87
C VAL A 20 -8.05 -0.15 14.70
N LEU A 21 -7.01 -0.92 14.97
CA LEU A 21 -5.62 -0.53 14.73
C LEU A 21 -5.22 -0.89 13.30
N MET A 22 -4.63 0.08 12.62
CA MET A 22 -4.30 -0.03 11.20
C MET A 22 -2.90 0.51 10.93
N GLN A 23 -2.19 -0.10 9.98
CA GLN A 23 -0.90 0.38 9.49
C GLN A 23 -0.92 0.49 7.97
N GLU A 24 -0.59 1.67 7.44
CA GLU A 24 -0.54 1.91 6.01
C GLU A 24 0.75 1.32 5.44
N VAL A 25 0.63 0.43 4.46
CA VAL A 25 1.75 -0.31 3.84
C VAL A 25 2.19 0.37 2.55
N PHE A 26 1.23 0.79 1.73
CA PHE A 26 1.48 1.59 0.53
C PHE A 26 0.54 2.77 0.48
N LYS A 27 1.07 3.89 0.00
CA LYS A 27 0.29 5.10 -0.27
C LYS A 27 0.44 5.50 -1.72
N PHE A 28 -0.66 5.89 -2.34
CA PHE A 28 -0.62 6.45 -3.68
C PHE A 28 -0.14 7.91 -3.61
N TYR A 29 0.92 8.21 -4.34
CA TYR A 29 1.43 9.57 -4.53
C TYR A 29 1.10 10.04 -5.93
N GLN A 30 0.22 11.03 -6.02
CA GLN A 30 -0.05 11.71 -7.28
C GLN A 30 1.14 12.61 -7.63
N GLU A 31 1.71 12.41 -8.80
CA GLU A 31 2.83 13.19 -9.33
C GLU A 31 2.37 14.28 -10.30
N GLY A 32 1.19 14.10 -10.90
CA GLY A 32 0.65 15.09 -11.81
C GLY A 32 -0.58 14.63 -12.55
N VAL A 33 -0.83 15.30 -13.67
CA VAL A 33 -1.92 15.00 -14.61
C VAL A 33 -1.34 15.12 -16.01
N ASP A 34 -1.60 14.12 -16.87
CA ASP A 34 -1.14 14.16 -18.26
C ASP A 34 -1.96 15.11 -19.14
N GLU A 35 -1.57 15.26 -20.40
CA GLU A 35 -2.22 16.13 -21.39
C GLU A 35 -3.70 15.76 -21.65
N ASN A 36 -4.09 14.52 -21.37
CA ASN A 36 -5.45 14.03 -21.51
C ASN A 36 -6.27 14.14 -20.21
N GLY A 37 -5.71 14.77 -19.16
CA GLY A 37 -6.39 14.94 -17.87
C GLY A 37 -6.34 13.70 -16.97
N LYS A 38 -5.53 12.68 -17.30
CA LYS A 38 -5.38 11.45 -16.51
C LYS A 38 -4.42 11.68 -15.36
N VAL A 39 -4.81 11.23 -14.16
CA VAL A 39 -3.93 11.30 -12.98
C VAL A 39 -2.75 10.36 -13.16
N ILE A 40 -1.54 10.88 -12.97
CA ILE A 40 -0.29 10.13 -12.96
C ILE A 40 0.22 10.07 -11.51
N GLY A 41 0.69 8.91 -11.11
CA GLY A 41 1.24 8.66 -9.79
C GLY A 41 1.59 7.20 -9.59
N GLU A 42 2.16 6.91 -8.42
CA GLU A 42 2.67 5.60 -8.07
C GLU A 42 2.34 5.23 -6.62
N PHE A 43 2.36 3.93 -6.32
CA PHE A 43 2.32 3.47 -4.94
C PHE A 43 3.72 3.48 -4.36
N ARG A 44 3.90 4.18 -3.25
CA ARG A 44 5.16 4.17 -2.50
C ARG A 44 4.99 3.38 -1.22
N TYR A 45 5.97 2.52 -0.96
CA TYR A 45 6.10 1.83 0.31
C TYR A 45 6.28 2.86 1.43
N THR A 46 5.53 2.70 2.51
CA THR A 46 5.55 3.64 3.64
C THR A 46 6.70 3.39 4.62
N GLY A 47 7.47 2.31 4.43
CA GLY A 47 8.44 1.82 5.42
C GLY A 47 7.85 0.80 6.40
N VAL A 48 6.55 0.51 6.32
CA VAL A 48 5.85 -0.43 7.22
C VAL A 48 5.75 -1.81 6.58
N ARG A 49 6.58 -2.74 7.04
CA ARG A 49 6.51 -4.13 6.55
C ARG A 49 5.25 -4.81 7.11
N PRO A 50 4.36 -5.36 6.26
CA PRO A 50 3.12 -5.93 6.74
C PRO A 50 3.35 -7.21 7.54
N ASN A 51 2.64 -7.37 8.66
CA ASN A 51 2.74 -8.53 9.54
C ASN A 51 2.22 -9.79 8.85
N CYS A 52 1.21 -9.65 7.99
CA CYS A 52 0.64 -10.75 7.24
C CYS A 52 1.53 -11.26 6.10
N LEU A 53 2.65 -10.60 5.77
CA LEU A 53 3.52 -10.99 4.65
C LEU A 53 4.01 -12.44 4.77
N ASP A 54 4.52 -12.82 5.94
CA ASP A 54 4.99 -14.19 6.18
C ASP A 54 3.89 -15.23 5.97
N ARG A 55 2.65 -14.91 6.35
CA ARG A 55 1.50 -15.78 6.16
C ARG A 55 1.12 -15.88 4.69
N LEU A 56 1.17 -14.77 3.95
CA LEU A 56 0.91 -14.74 2.52
C LEU A 56 1.92 -15.59 1.75
N LEU A 57 3.22 -15.41 2.02
CA LEU A 57 4.29 -16.20 1.40
C LEU A 57 4.13 -17.70 1.69
N LYS A 58 3.87 -18.07 2.96
CA LYS A 58 3.60 -19.47 3.35
C LYS A 58 2.35 -20.05 2.71
N SER A 59 1.37 -19.22 2.33
CA SER A 59 0.17 -19.66 1.61
C SER A 59 0.40 -19.84 0.10
N GLY A 60 1.63 -19.61 -0.38
CA GLY A 60 1.99 -19.73 -1.79
C GLY A 60 1.72 -18.45 -2.61
N ALA A 61 1.48 -17.31 -1.95
CA ALA A 61 1.37 -16.04 -2.66
C ALA A 61 2.72 -15.69 -3.29
N ASN A 62 2.72 -15.45 -4.61
CA ASN A 62 3.90 -14.99 -5.33
C ASN A 62 4.03 -13.48 -5.18
N ILE A 63 4.76 -13.04 -4.15
CA ILE A 63 4.96 -11.63 -3.82
C ILE A 63 6.44 -11.29 -4.02
N ASP A 64 6.71 -10.25 -4.79
CA ASP A 64 8.05 -9.68 -4.91
C ASP A 64 8.38 -8.90 -3.64
N GLU A 65 9.24 -9.46 -2.78
CA GLU A 65 9.56 -8.82 -1.50
C GLU A 65 10.34 -7.50 -1.64
N SER A 66 10.95 -7.23 -2.80
CA SER A 66 11.67 -5.98 -3.05
C SER A 66 10.74 -4.75 -2.99
N MET A 67 9.43 -4.95 -3.15
CA MET A 67 8.43 -3.89 -2.98
C MET A 67 8.35 -3.33 -1.55
N PHE A 68 8.93 -4.02 -0.56
CA PHE A 68 8.98 -3.60 0.85
C PHE A 68 10.38 -3.14 1.27
N GLU A 69 11.24 -2.83 0.30
CA GLU A 69 12.55 -2.21 0.54
C GLU A 69 12.41 -0.68 0.44
N ALA A 70 13.08 0.04 1.35
CA ALA A 70 13.18 1.49 1.21
C ALA A 70 14.07 1.78 0.00
N LEU A 71 13.61 2.64 -0.92
CA LEU A 71 14.48 3.26 -1.92
C LEU A 71 15.53 4.08 -1.16
N ILE A 72 16.74 3.53 -1.01
CA ILE A 72 17.94 4.25 -0.57
C ILE A 72 18.45 5.06 -1.75
#